data_AF-A0A8H3LGC4-F1
#
_entry.id   AF-A0A8H3LGC4-F1
#
_cell.length_a   1.000
_cell.length_b   1.000
_cell.length_c   1.000
_cell.angle_alpha   90.00
_cell.angle_beta   90.00
_cell.angle_gamma   90.00
#
_symmetry.space_group_name_H-M   'P 1'
#
loop_
_entity.id
_entity.type
_entity.pdbx_description
1 polymer ?
#
loop_
_entity_poly.entity_id
_entity_poly.type
_entity_poly.pdbx_seq_one_letter_code
_entity_poly.pdbx_strand_id
1 'polypeptide(L)'
;MEKDIIEVLKYNRELQANLQKKIAAVEAAIARNINLQNKLKHLKNNQFSSETKIKDFGPPFFVDIYGNTPPKNDDIQLRERPKKFKPIKWIQQEKDALAQGVYDQNFRRECLKAMQSNQFLDTVLEKDSQYFLINVEGLDWCELSKQYVQNKTPEECIIQWTTHEHPSINKSEWTAAETRKLRQIASRYNNRNWQRIATELNTNRTAADCFKQWNKQTSGPRKWTKEEDEILARAVDLYGEKNWQQIADGKQKRMKL
;
A
#
# COMPACT_ATOMS: atom_id res chain seq x y z
N MET A 1 -2.50 54.71 38.92
CA MET A 1 -3.20 53.46 39.31
C MET A 1 -4.60 53.38 38.73
N GLU A 2 -5.55 54.24 39.12
CA GLU A 2 -6.94 54.15 38.61
C GLU A 2 -7.07 54.47 37.11
N LYS A 3 -6.33 55.48 36.63
CA LYS A 3 -6.28 55.84 35.20
C LYS A 3 -5.68 54.73 34.33
N ASP A 4 -4.64 54.06 34.82
CA ASP A 4 -3.96 52.97 34.09
C ASP A 4 -4.88 51.74 33.95
N ILE A 5 -5.67 51.44 34.99
CA ILE A 5 -6.65 50.35 34.96
C ILE A 5 -7.74 50.63 33.91
N ILE A 6 -8.24 51.87 33.83
CA ILE A 6 -9.25 52.27 32.84
C ILE A 6 -8.71 52.13 31.41
N GLU A 7 -7.46 52.51 31.18
CA GLU A 7 -6.80 52.42 29.88
C GLU A 7 -6.62 50.96 29.43
N VAL A 8 -6.16 50.09 30.34
CA VAL A 8 -6.04 48.63 30.08
C VAL A 8 -7.40 48.00 29.78
N LEU A 9 -8.45 48.37 30.51
CA LEU A 9 -9.81 47.87 30.26
C LEU A 9 -10.36 48.32 28.90
N LYS A 10 -10.06 49.56 28.49
CA LYS A 10 -10.42 50.08 27.16
C LYS A 10 -9.70 49.30 26.06
N TYR A 11 -8.40 49.09 26.20
CA TYR A 11 -7.61 48.31 25.25
C TYR A 11 -8.10 46.85 25.14
N ASN A 12 -8.45 46.22 26.26
CA ASN A 12 -9.00 44.87 26.26
C ASN A 12 -10.36 44.80 25.51
N ARG A 13 -11.24 45.78 25.71
CA ARG A 13 -12.50 45.87 24.93
C ARG A 13 -12.26 46.04 23.43
N GLU A 14 -11.27 46.85 23.04
CA GLU A 14 -10.91 47.02 21.63
C GLU A 14 -10.35 45.73 21.02
N LEU A 15 -9.51 44.99 21.76
CA LEU A 15 -9.02 43.68 21.36
C LEU A 15 -10.16 42.68 21.20
N GLN A 16 -11.09 42.61 22.16
CA GLN A 16 -12.25 41.74 22.09
C GLN A 16 -13.12 42.05 20.87
N ALA A 17 -13.36 43.34 20.58
CA ALA A 17 -14.09 43.76 19.38
C ALA A 17 -13.38 43.37 18.08
N ASN A 18 -12.04 43.45 18.04
CA ASN A 18 -11.25 43.02 16.89
C ASN A 18 -11.32 41.50 16.69
N LEU A 19 -11.21 40.73 17.77
CA LEU A 19 -11.37 39.28 17.74
C LEU A 19 -12.75 38.88 17.22
N GLN A 20 -13.82 39.53 17.69
CA GLN A 20 -15.18 39.29 17.19
C GLN A 20 -15.31 39.57 15.68
N LYS A 21 -14.72 40.66 15.18
CA LYS A 21 -14.69 40.96 13.73
C LYS A 21 -13.97 39.87 12.94
N LYS A 22 -12.84 39.36 13.45
CA LYS A 22 -12.11 38.26 12.79
C LYS A 22 -12.91 36.96 12.78
N ILE A 23 -13.59 36.63 13.88
CA ILE A 23 -14.47 35.46 13.97
C ILE A 23 -15.60 35.56 12.92
N ALA A 24 -16.29 36.70 12.85
CA ALA A 24 -17.36 36.89 11.87
C ALA A 24 -16.87 36.77 10.42
N ALA A 25 -15.65 37.25 10.13
CA ALA A 25 -15.03 37.11 8.81
C ALA A 25 -14.75 35.63 8.45
N VAL A 26 -14.30 34.84 9.42
CA VAL A 26 -14.06 33.39 9.25
C VAL A 26 -15.38 32.65 9.04
N GLU A 27 -16.41 32.94 9.82
CA GLU A 27 -17.74 32.34 9.67
C GLU A 27 -18.34 32.63 8.28
N ALA A 28 -18.22 33.88 7.81
CA ALA A 28 -18.64 34.26 6.47
C ALA A 28 -17.84 33.53 5.36
N ALA A 29 -16.56 33.21 5.60
CA ALA A 29 -15.75 32.43 4.67
C ALA A 29 -16.18 30.95 4.65
N ILE A 30 -16.48 30.38 5.82
CA ILE A 30 -17.00 29.01 5.95
C ILE A 30 -18.34 28.86 5.24
N ALA A 31 -19.27 29.79 5.44
CA ALA A 31 -20.58 29.78 4.77
C ALA A 31 -20.44 29.82 3.24
N ARG A 32 -19.51 30.63 2.72
CA ARG A 32 -19.18 30.67 1.29
C ARG A 32 -18.63 29.33 0.78
N ASN A 33 -17.74 28.69 1.53
CA ASN A 33 -17.17 27.40 1.16
C ASN A 33 -18.24 26.29 1.13
N ILE A 34 -19.13 26.25 2.12
CA ILE A 34 -20.26 25.30 2.16
C ILE A 34 -21.14 25.46 0.90
N ASN A 35 -21.45 26.70 0.51
CA ASN A 35 -22.23 26.96 -0.70
C ASN A 35 -21.51 26.46 -1.97
N LEU A 36 -20.21 26.75 -2.11
CA LEU A 36 -19.40 26.26 -3.23
C LEU A 36 -19.36 24.72 -3.30
N GLN A 37 -19.23 24.04 -2.17
CA GLN A 37 -19.25 22.58 -2.10
C GLN A 37 -20.61 22.00 -2.52
N ASN A 38 -21.71 22.61 -2.09
CA ASN A 38 -23.05 22.22 -2.53
C ASN A 38 -23.22 22.40 -4.04
N LYS A 39 -22.76 23.54 -4.59
CA LYS A 39 -22.79 23.80 -6.03
C LYS A 39 -21.97 22.78 -6.82
N LEU A 40 -20.79 22.40 -6.34
CA LEU A 40 -19.97 21.34 -6.93
C LEU A 40 -20.67 19.97 -6.90
N LYS A 41 -21.37 19.65 -5.80
CA LYS A 41 -22.14 18.41 -5.68
C LYS A 41 -23.28 18.36 -6.70
N HIS A 42 -24.00 19.48 -6.88
CA HIS A 42 -25.02 19.59 -7.91
C HIS A 42 -24.45 19.47 -9.33
N LEU A 43 -23.31 20.11 -9.62
CA LEU A 43 -22.65 19.99 -10.93
C LEU A 43 -22.17 18.57 -11.22
N LYS A 44 -21.62 17.86 -10.23
CA LYS A 44 -21.25 16.45 -10.35
C LYS A 44 -22.45 15.55 -10.63
N ASN A 45 -23.59 15.83 -9.98
CA ASN A 45 -24.82 15.09 -10.23
C ASN A 45 -25.42 15.38 -11.61
N ASN A 46 -25.18 16.58 -12.17
CA ASN A 46 -25.66 16.97 -13.50
C ASN A 46 -24.73 16.53 -14.65
N GLN A 47 -23.54 16.01 -14.35
CA GLN A 47 -22.61 15.44 -15.34
C GLN A 47 -22.83 13.94 -15.62
N PHE A 48 -23.96 13.38 -15.20
CA PHE A 48 -24.31 11.98 -15.50
C PHE A 48 -25.55 11.87 -16.40
N SER A 49 -25.45 12.38 -17.63
CA SER A 49 -26.25 11.87 -18.77
C SER A 49 -25.60 12.25 -20.10
N SER A 50 -24.39 11.75 -20.33
CA SER A 50 -23.87 11.55 -21.68
C SER A 50 -23.01 10.29 -21.75
N GLU A 51 -23.41 9.25 -21.01
CA GLU A 51 -23.28 7.90 -21.58
C GLU A 51 -24.44 7.73 -22.56
N THR A 52 -24.33 8.34 -23.75
CA THR A 52 -24.87 7.66 -24.93
C THR A 52 -24.15 6.31 -24.96
N LYS A 53 -24.79 5.30 -24.36
CA LYS A 53 -24.40 3.91 -24.53
C LYS A 53 -24.47 3.67 -26.03
N ILE A 54 -23.31 3.73 -26.69
CA ILE A 54 -23.10 3.22 -28.03
C ILE A 54 -23.26 1.69 -27.91
N LYS A 55 -24.50 1.24 -27.80
CA LYS A 55 -24.86 -0.18 -27.73
C LYS A 55 -25.72 -0.61 -28.92
N ASP A 56 -26.14 0.35 -29.75
CA ASP A 56 -27.02 0.09 -30.89
C ASP A 56 -26.32 0.32 -32.25
N PHE A 57 -25.00 0.49 -32.29
CA PHE A 57 -24.24 0.54 -33.55
C PHE A 57 -23.52 -0.79 -33.82
N GLY A 58 -24.27 -1.72 -34.41
CA GLY A 58 -23.74 -2.93 -35.05
C GLY A 58 -23.13 -3.98 -34.12
N PRO A 59 -22.71 -5.14 -34.68
CA PRO A 59 -22.01 -6.17 -33.94
C PRO A 59 -20.79 -5.57 -33.22
N PRO A 60 -20.43 -6.06 -32.01
CA PRO A 60 -19.43 -5.44 -31.13
C PRO A 60 -18.02 -5.33 -31.74
N PHE A 61 -17.80 -5.99 -32.87
CA PHE A 61 -16.63 -5.91 -33.71
C PHE A 61 -17.11 -5.91 -35.16
N PHE A 62 -16.45 -5.18 -36.07
CA PHE A 62 -16.69 -5.31 -37.50
C PHE A 62 -16.43 -6.78 -37.87
N VAL A 63 -17.49 -7.57 -37.97
CA VAL A 63 -17.45 -8.95 -38.45
C VAL A 63 -18.28 -8.97 -39.73
N ASP A 64 -17.69 -9.38 -40.84
CA ASP A 64 -18.43 -9.53 -42.08
C ASP A 64 -19.41 -10.73 -42.01
N ILE A 65 -20.25 -10.88 -43.04
CA ILE A 65 -21.22 -11.99 -43.16
C ILE A 65 -20.57 -13.39 -43.22
N TYR A 66 -19.23 -13.46 -43.34
CA TYR A 66 -18.44 -14.68 -43.37
C TYR A 66 -17.66 -14.92 -42.06
N GLY A 67 -17.82 -14.06 -41.06
CA GLY A 67 -17.13 -14.19 -39.78
C GLY A 67 -15.74 -13.55 -39.73
N ASN A 68 -15.31 -12.82 -40.76
CA ASN A 68 -13.98 -12.22 -40.81
C ASN A 68 -13.97 -10.87 -40.09
N THR A 69 -12.97 -10.69 -39.22
CA THR A 69 -12.67 -9.40 -38.58
C THR A 69 -11.51 -8.72 -39.30
N PRO A 70 -11.48 -7.37 -39.37
CA PRO A 70 -10.33 -6.63 -39.85
C PRO A 70 -9.03 -7.09 -39.17
N PRO A 71 -7.91 -7.14 -39.91
CA PRO A 71 -6.62 -7.48 -39.33
C PRO A 71 -6.28 -6.55 -38.16
N LYS A 72 -5.64 -7.08 -37.12
CA LYS A 72 -5.27 -6.33 -35.91
C LYS A 72 -4.46 -5.09 -36.29
N ASN A 73 -4.97 -3.91 -35.94
CA ASN A 73 -4.23 -2.66 -36.13
C ASN A 73 -3.00 -2.60 -35.20
N ASP A 74 -2.07 -1.70 -35.50
CA ASP A 74 -0.84 -1.54 -34.72
C ASP A 74 -1.11 -1.20 -33.24
N ASP A 75 -2.21 -0.50 -32.94
CA ASP A 75 -2.61 -0.18 -31.57
C ASP A 75 -3.01 -1.41 -30.74
N ILE A 76 -3.69 -2.38 -31.35
CA ILE A 76 -4.01 -3.68 -30.72
C ILE A 76 -2.72 -4.43 -30.42
N GLN A 77 -1.76 -4.41 -31.35
CA GLN A 77 -0.44 -5.02 -31.12
C GLN A 77 0.30 -4.33 -29.97
N LEU A 78 0.18 -3.02 -29.81
CA LEU A 78 0.77 -2.29 -28.67
C LEU A 78 0.07 -2.60 -27.33
N ARG A 79 -1.26 -2.75 -27.34
CA ARG A 79 -2.06 -3.05 -26.14
C ARG A 79 -1.90 -4.49 -25.67
N GLU A 80 -1.70 -5.43 -26.59
CA GLU A 80 -1.42 -6.84 -26.30
C GLU A 80 0.01 -7.08 -25.82
N ARG A 81 0.93 -6.11 -25.97
CA ARG A 81 2.27 -6.23 -25.40
C ARG A 81 2.16 -6.35 -23.88
N PRO A 82 2.76 -7.38 -23.26
CA PRO A 82 2.77 -7.50 -21.82
C PRO A 82 3.47 -6.28 -21.21
N LYS A 83 2.74 -5.52 -20.40
CA LYS A 83 3.29 -4.38 -19.66
C LYS A 83 4.41 -4.91 -18.76
N LYS A 84 5.65 -4.53 -19.05
CA LYS A 84 6.82 -4.87 -18.24
C LYS A 84 6.80 -4.00 -16.99
N PHE A 85 6.14 -4.47 -15.93
CA PHE A 85 6.20 -3.83 -14.63
C PHE A 85 7.58 -4.08 -14.00
N LYS A 86 8.34 -3.02 -13.75
CA LYS A 86 9.57 -3.10 -12.96
C LYS A 86 9.20 -2.72 -11.52
N PRO A 87 9.13 -3.68 -10.57
CA PRO A 87 8.86 -3.34 -9.19
C PRO A 87 9.97 -2.42 -8.66
N ILE A 88 9.59 -1.22 -8.21
CA ILE A 88 10.53 -0.26 -7.64
C ILE A 88 10.90 -0.75 -6.24
N LYS A 89 12.17 -1.11 -6.05
CA LYS A 89 12.67 -1.55 -4.75
C LYS A 89 12.59 -0.40 -3.74
N TRP A 90 12.34 -0.74 -2.48
CA TRP A 90 12.41 0.22 -1.38
C TRP A 90 13.86 0.44 -0.97
N ILE A 91 14.29 1.71 -0.91
CA ILE A 91 15.60 2.07 -0.34
C ILE A 91 15.49 2.35 1.16
N GLN A 92 16.60 2.30 1.90
CA GLN A 92 16.57 2.48 3.36
C GLN A 92 15.98 3.84 3.77
N GLN A 93 16.36 4.92 3.06
CA GLN A 93 15.82 6.25 3.32
C GLN A 93 14.30 6.33 3.18
N GLU A 94 13.71 5.63 2.19
CA GLU A 94 12.25 5.58 2.01
C GLU A 94 11.58 4.82 3.17
N LYS A 95 12.23 3.78 3.68
CA LYS A 95 11.73 3.00 4.83
C LYS A 95 11.78 3.81 6.11
N ASP A 96 12.87 4.53 6.33
CA ASP A 96 13.04 5.40 7.49
C ASP A 96 12.04 6.57 7.44
N ALA A 97 11.83 7.16 6.26
CA ALA A 97 10.80 8.19 6.05
C ALA A 97 9.39 7.65 6.30
N LEU A 98 9.08 6.43 5.83
CA LEU A 98 7.81 5.78 6.13
C LEU A 98 7.63 5.56 7.65
N ALA A 99 8.68 5.12 8.35
CA ALA A 99 8.67 4.93 9.78
C ALA A 99 8.43 6.24 10.53
N GLN A 100 9.10 7.32 10.10
CA GLN A 100 8.90 8.64 10.67
C GLN A 100 7.46 9.12 10.48
N GLY A 101 6.86 8.91 9.31
CA GLY A 101 5.48 9.31 9.09
C GLY A 101 4.49 8.55 9.97
N VAL A 102 4.68 7.24 10.14
CA VAL A 102 3.86 6.44 11.07
C VAL A 102 3.99 6.95 12.50
N TYR A 103 5.23 7.23 12.94
CA TYR A 103 5.50 7.84 14.23
C TYR A 103 4.76 9.16 14.38
N ASP A 104 4.93 10.09 13.44
CA ASP A 104 4.39 11.45 13.50
C ASP A 104 2.86 11.46 13.57
N GLN A 105 2.19 10.62 12.75
CA GLN A 105 0.74 10.51 12.79
C GLN A 105 0.23 9.94 14.12
N ASN A 106 0.85 8.87 14.62
CA ASN A 106 0.46 8.27 15.90
C ASN A 106 0.75 9.21 17.08
N PHE A 107 1.90 9.88 17.09
CA PHE A 107 2.29 10.86 18.09
C PHE A 107 1.30 12.03 18.10
N ARG A 108 1.03 12.63 16.93
CA ARG A 108 0.04 13.71 16.78
C ARG A 108 -1.32 13.30 17.32
N ARG A 109 -1.77 12.08 17.01
CA ARG A 109 -3.05 11.56 17.49
C ARG A 109 -3.10 11.44 19.01
N GLU A 110 -2.05 10.92 19.64
CA GLU A 110 -1.99 10.80 21.10
C GLU A 110 -1.94 12.18 21.78
N CYS A 111 -1.19 13.13 21.23
CA CYS A 111 -1.22 14.53 21.69
C CYS A 111 -2.63 15.12 21.62
N LEU A 112 -3.35 14.91 20.51
CA LEU A 112 -4.73 15.38 20.37
C LEU A 112 -5.68 14.73 21.38
N LYS A 113 -5.53 13.44 21.67
CA LYS A 113 -6.32 12.74 22.70
C LYS A 113 -6.05 13.28 24.11
N ALA A 114 -4.78 13.53 24.44
CA ALA A 114 -4.40 14.12 25.72
C ALA A 114 -5.01 15.51 25.89
N MET A 115 -4.93 16.35 24.84
CA MET A 115 -5.54 17.69 24.84
C MET A 115 -7.07 17.63 25.00
N GLN A 116 -7.76 16.72 24.30
CA GLN A 116 -9.21 16.56 24.43
C GLN A 116 -9.63 16.08 25.82
N SER A 117 -8.76 15.34 26.50
CA SER A 117 -9.01 14.79 27.83
C SER A 117 -8.51 15.71 28.95
N ASN A 118 -8.06 16.94 28.63
CA ASN A 118 -7.40 17.88 29.56
C ASN A 118 -6.21 17.26 30.33
N GLN A 119 -5.47 16.36 29.69
CA GLN A 119 -4.24 15.78 30.22
C GLN A 119 -3.01 16.57 29.76
N PHE A 120 -1.95 16.53 30.57
CA PHE A 120 -0.68 17.18 30.24
C PHE A 120 0.05 16.43 29.11
N LEU A 121 0.63 17.19 28.17
CA LEU A 121 1.39 16.62 27.04
C LEU A 121 2.67 15.90 27.48
N ASP A 122 3.22 16.21 28.65
CA ASP A 122 4.39 15.53 29.21
C ASP A 122 4.16 14.02 29.35
N THR A 123 2.94 13.62 29.66
CA THR A 123 2.55 12.19 29.73
C THR A 123 2.67 11.46 28.40
N VAL A 124 2.59 12.17 27.27
CA VAL A 124 2.79 11.60 25.93
C VAL A 124 4.27 11.50 25.60
N LEU A 125 5.06 12.50 26.03
CA LEU A 125 6.52 12.55 25.81
C LEU A 125 7.28 11.49 26.62
N GLU A 126 6.74 11.08 27.77
CA GLU A 126 7.29 9.99 28.58
C GLU A 126 7.15 8.60 27.92
N LYS A 127 6.34 8.47 26.86
CA LYS A 127 6.13 7.19 26.17
C LYS A 127 7.35 6.82 25.32
N ASP A 128 7.67 5.54 25.31
CA ASP A 128 8.75 5.03 24.48
C ASP A 128 8.49 5.25 22.98
N SER A 129 9.55 5.54 22.21
CA SER A 129 9.46 5.77 20.77
C SER A 129 8.79 4.64 19.99
N GLN A 130 8.95 3.38 20.43
CA GLN A 130 8.33 2.21 19.78
C GLN A 130 6.82 2.17 19.97
N TYR A 131 6.28 2.78 21.03
CA TYR A 131 4.84 2.87 21.26
C TYR A 131 4.12 3.49 20.06
N PHE A 132 4.71 4.52 19.47
CA PHE A 132 4.16 5.24 18.32
C PHE A 132 4.35 4.50 16.99
N LEU A 133 5.12 3.42 16.94
CA LEU A 133 5.35 2.63 15.72
C LEU A 133 4.48 1.37 15.64
N ILE A 134 3.92 0.92 16.76
CA ILE A 134 3.14 -0.33 16.84
C ILE A 134 1.71 -0.13 16.32
N ASN A 135 1.11 1.03 16.52
CA ASN A 135 -0.27 1.22 16.10
C ASN A 135 -0.37 1.43 14.58
N VAL A 136 -1.13 0.56 13.91
CA VAL A 136 -1.47 0.69 12.49
C VAL A 136 -2.90 1.18 12.23
N GLU A 137 -3.76 1.18 13.26
CA GLU A 137 -5.16 1.54 13.11
C GLU A 137 -5.34 3.06 13.00
N GLY A 138 -6.17 3.50 12.05
CA GLY A 138 -6.49 4.92 11.85
C GLY A 138 -5.37 5.77 11.24
N LEU A 139 -4.34 5.14 10.66
CA LEU A 139 -3.30 5.84 9.89
C LEU A 139 -3.83 6.25 8.50
N ASP A 140 -3.50 7.47 8.08
CA ASP A 140 -3.80 7.96 6.73
C ASP A 140 -2.61 7.67 5.80
N TRP A 141 -2.68 6.51 5.13
CA TRP A 141 -1.67 6.06 4.18
C TRP A 141 -1.59 6.93 2.92
N CYS A 142 -2.67 7.63 2.57
CA CYS A 142 -2.66 8.57 1.45
C CYS A 142 -1.81 9.80 1.78
N GLU A 143 -1.91 10.29 3.01
CA GLU A 143 -1.06 11.37 3.50
C GLU A 143 0.40 10.92 3.62
N LEU A 144 0.65 9.73 4.19
CA LEU A 144 2.01 9.18 4.32
C LEU A 144 2.73 9.05 2.99
N SER A 145 2.06 8.47 2.00
CA SER A 145 2.57 8.37 0.62
C SER A 145 2.92 9.75 0.06
N LYS A 146 2.04 10.76 0.21
CA LYS A 146 2.28 12.10 -0.35
C LYS A 146 3.37 12.90 0.37
N GLN A 147 3.47 12.78 1.69
CA GLN A 147 4.36 13.63 2.50
C GLN A 147 5.74 13.01 2.68
N TYR A 148 5.81 11.69 2.93
CA TYR A 148 7.05 11.01 3.30
C TYR A 148 7.65 10.20 2.15
N VAL A 149 6.82 9.59 1.30
CA VAL A 149 7.29 8.64 0.27
C VAL A 149 6.60 8.85 -1.09
N GLN A 150 6.83 10.02 -1.70
CA GLN A 150 6.10 10.52 -2.87
C GLN A 150 6.08 9.58 -4.11
N ASN A 151 7.07 8.70 -4.22
CA ASN A 151 7.21 7.76 -5.34
C ASN A 151 6.52 6.41 -5.10
N LYS A 152 5.85 6.23 -3.94
CA LYS A 152 5.17 5.00 -3.55
C LYS A 152 3.68 5.26 -3.40
N THR A 153 2.88 4.32 -3.83
CA THR A 153 1.43 4.34 -3.64
C THR A 153 1.06 4.06 -2.17
N PRO A 154 -0.12 4.50 -1.71
CA PRO A 154 -0.60 4.18 -0.36
C PRO A 154 -0.63 2.68 -0.08
N GLU A 155 -1.00 1.87 -1.08
CA GLU A 155 -1.04 0.41 -0.98
C GLU A 155 0.37 -0.17 -0.76
N GLU A 156 1.38 0.34 -1.48
CA GLU A 156 2.77 -0.07 -1.26
C GLU A 156 3.26 0.30 0.14
N CYS A 157 2.89 1.47 0.66
CA CYS A 157 3.23 1.89 2.01
C CYS A 157 2.63 0.95 3.08
N ILE A 158 1.35 0.61 2.96
CA ILE A 158 0.67 -0.32 3.88
C ILE A 158 1.37 -1.68 3.85
N ILE A 159 1.59 -2.23 2.65
CA ILE A 159 2.22 -3.54 2.48
C ILE A 159 3.63 -3.53 3.06
N GLN A 160 4.42 -2.49 2.75
CA GLN A 160 5.79 -2.36 3.25
C GLN A 160 5.82 -2.28 4.79
N TRP A 161 4.96 -1.45 5.39
CA TRP A 161 4.92 -1.31 6.85
C TRP A 161 4.50 -2.62 7.51
N THR A 162 3.33 -3.15 7.16
CA THR A 162 2.72 -4.32 7.83
C THR A 162 3.44 -5.63 7.58
N THR A 163 4.19 -5.75 6.49
CA THR A 163 4.86 -7.00 6.09
C THR A 163 6.36 -6.98 6.36
N HIS A 164 7.00 -5.82 6.43
CA HIS A 164 8.46 -5.75 6.49
C HIS A 164 9.00 -4.83 7.59
N GLU A 165 8.40 -3.68 7.83
CA GLU A 165 8.99 -2.68 8.72
C GLU A 165 8.42 -2.64 10.13
N HIS A 166 7.21 -3.17 10.34
CA HIS A 166 6.53 -3.13 11.62
C HIS A 166 7.39 -3.69 12.79
N PRO A 167 7.48 -2.99 13.94
CA PRO A 167 8.38 -3.37 15.03
C PRO A 167 8.13 -4.76 15.61
N SER A 168 6.89 -5.26 15.54
CA SER A 168 6.57 -6.60 16.04
C SER A 168 7.16 -7.72 15.19
N ILE A 169 7.62 -7.44 13.96
CA ILE A 169 8.13 -8.45 13.05
C ILE A 169 9.52 -8.88 13.49
N ASN A 170 9.68 -10.19 13.65
CA ASN A 170 10.97 -10.79 13.98
C ASN A 170 11.91 -10.77 12.75
N LYS A 171 12.97 -9.97 12.83
CA LYS A 171 14.00 -9.83 11.78
C LYS A 171 15.30 -10.62 12.08
N SER A 172 15.34 -11.44 13.13
CA SER A 172 16.54 -12.22 13.49
C SER A 172 16.84 -13.33 12.48
N GLU A 173 18.00 -13.99 12.61
CA GLU A 173 18.30 -15.16 11.77
C GLU A 173 17.42 -16.37 12.13
N TRP A 174 17.14 -17.22 11.14
CA TRP A 174 16.34 -18.43 11.35
C TRP A 174 17.15 -19.48 12.12
N THR A 175 16.66 -19.86 13.29
CA THR A 175 17.29 -20.93 14.08
C THR A 175 16.96 -22.30 13.49
N ALA A 176 17.81 -23.30 13.76
CA ALA A 176 17.56 -24.68 13.34
C ALA A 176 16.28 -25.26 13.98
N ALA A 177 15.99 -24.87 15.22
CA ALA A 177 14.77 -25.28 15.93
C ALA A 177 13.52 -24.66 15.27
N GLU A 178 13.54 -23.36 15.00
CA GLU A 178 12.46 -22.64 14.31
C GLU A 178 12.20 -23.23 12.92
N THR A 179 13.28 -23.49 12.18
CA THR A 179 13.24 -24.10 10.85
C THR A 179 12.64 -25.51 10.87
N ARG A 180 13.01 -26.34 11.85
CA ARG A 180 12.43 -27.68 12.04
C ARG A 180 10.93 -27.61 12.35
N LYS A 181 10.53 -26.69 13.23
CA LYS A 181 9.13 -26.47 13.59
C LYS A 181 8.32 -25.98 12.39
N LEU A 182 8.84 -25.02 11.62
CA LEU A 182 8.23 -24.56 10.36
C LEU A 182 7.95 -25.73 9.42
N ARG A 183 8.90 -26.66 9.27
CA ARG A 183 8.73 -27.82 8.38
C ARG A 183 7.62 -28.76 8.85
N GLN A 184 7.56 -29.01 10.15
CA GLN A 184 6.53 -29.85 10.74
C GLN A 184 5.14 -29.24 10.54
N ILE A 185 4.98 -27.94 10.79
CA ILE A 185 3.71 -27.22 10.65
C ILE A 185 3.31 -27.14 9.17
N ALA A 186 4.23 -26.78 8.28
CA ALA A 186 3.96 -26.71 6.84
C ALA A 186 3.47 -28.04 6.28
N SER A 187 4.09 -29.15 6.68
CA SER A 187 3.65 -30.50 6.29
C SER A 187 2.22 -30.80 6.73
N ARG A 188 1.82 -30.44 7.97
CA ARG A 188 0.44 -30.62 8.46
C ARG A 188 -0.59 -29.85 7.63
N TYR A 189 -0.23 -28.67 7.13
CA TYR A 189 -1.09 -27.83 6.30
C TYR A 189 -0.88 -28.03 4.79
N ASN A 190 -0.25 -29.14 4.36
CA ASN A 190 0.01 -29.46 2.95
C ASN A 190 0.77 -28.33 2.21
N ASN A 191 1.64 -27.61 2.90
CA ASN A 191 2.42 -26.47 2.38
C ASN A 191 1.55 -25.37 1.78
N ARG A 192 0.33 -25.21 2.29
CA ARG A 192 -0.64 -24.19 1.91
C ARG A 192 -0.93 -23.29 3.12
N ASN A 193 -1.53 -22.12 2.87
CA ASN A 193 -2.01 -21.21 3.91
C ASN A 193 -0.92 -20.72 4.88
N TRP A 194 0.08 -20.01 4.34
CA TRP A 194 1.22 -19.48 5.09
C TRP A 194 0.86 -18.55 6.26
N GLN A 195 -0.30 -17.89 6.22
CA GLN A 195 -0.80 -17.11 7.35
C GLN A 195 -1.02 -17.98 8.59
N ARG A 196 -1.73 -19.10 8.45
CA ARG A 196 -1.98 -20.03 9.56
C ARG A 196 -0.70 -20.69 10.07
N ILE A 197 0.21 -21.01 9.14
CA ILE A 197 1.54 -21.54 9.48
C ILE A 197 2.33 -20.53 10.33
N ALA A 198 2.36 -19.27 9.94
CA ALA A 198 3.05 -18.22 10.68
C ALA A 198 2.46 -18.02 12.09
N THR A 199 1.12 -18.04 12.21
CA THR A 199 0.43 -17.97 13.50
C THR A 199 0.80 -19.15 14.42
N GLU A 200 0.80 -20.39 13.91
CA GLU A 200 1.16 -21.57 14.72
C GLU A 200 2.66 -21.64 15.04
N LEU A 201 3.51 -21.10 14.16
CA LEU A 201 4.94 -21.00 14.41
C LEU A 201 5.22 -20.13 15.65
N ASN A 202 4.43 -19.05 15.83
CA ASN A 202 4.43 -18.15 16.98
C ASN A 202 5.82 -17.55 17.29
N THR A 203 6.55 -17.16 16.24
CA THR A 203 7.86 -16.50 16.35
C THR A 203 7.83 -15.05 15.85
N ASN A 204 6.63 -14.49 15.66
CA ASN A 204 6.39 -13.17 15.05
C ASN A 204 7.03 -13.00 13.66
N ARG A 205 7.20 -14.10 12.92
CA ARG A 205 7.58 -14.08 11.50
C ARG A 205 6.34 -13.85 10.65
N THR A 206 6.51 -13.17 9.52
CA THR A 206 5.39 -13.01 8.58
C THR A 206 5.16 -14.28 7.76
N ALA A 207 3.97 -14.41 7.18
CA ALA A 207 3.64 -15.47 6.24
C ALA A 207 4.62 -15.51 5.04
N ALA A 208 5.04 -14.32 4.57
CA ALA A 208 6.01 -14.19 3.49
C ALA A 208 7.40 -14.72 3.90
N ASP A 209 7.85 -14.47 5.13
CA ASP A 209 9.13 -14.99 5.62
C ASP A 209 9.10 -16.50 5.77
N CYS A 210 8.00 -17.05 6.30
CA CYS A 210 7.80 -18.50 6.39
C CYS A 210 7.87 -19.16 5.00
N PHE A 211 7.20 -18.58 4.01
CA PHE A 211 7.24 -19.07 2.62
C PHE A 211 8.64 -18.99 2.01
N LYS A 212 9.33 -17.86 2.18
CA LYS A 212 10.72 -17.68 1.71
C LYS A 212 11.65 -18.72 2.33
N GLN A 213 11.55 -18.92 3.64
CA GLN A 213 12.39 -19.86 4.37
C GLN A 213 12.08 -21.32 4.01
N TRP A 214 10.80 -21.65 3.77
CA TRP A 214 10.41 -22.96 3.25
C TRP A 214 11.01 -23.20 1.87
N ASN A 215 10.81 -22.28 0.93
CA ASN A 215 11.37 -22.38 -0.42
C ASN A 215 12.89 -22.48 -0.41
N LYS A 216 13.59 -21.74 0.45
CA LYS A 216 15.04 -21.84 0.58
C LYS A 216 15.50 -23.25 0.98
N GLN A 217 14.71 -23.97 1.78
CA GLN A 217 15.02 -25.32 2.20
C GLN A 217 14.64 -26.38 1.17
N THR A 218 13.53 -26.20 0.46
CA THR A 218 13.06 -27.16 -0.56
C THR A 218 13.78 -26.98 -1.89
N SER A 219 14.07 -25.73 -2.24
CA SER A 219 14.83 -25.34 -3.42
C SER A 219 16.30 -25.24 -3.07
N GLY A 220 16.91 -26.38 -2.71
CA GLY A 220 18.37 -26.48 -2.70
C GLY A 220 18.93 -26.18 -4.10
N PRO A 221 20.23 -25.86 -4.24
CA PRO A 221 20.89 -25.74 -5.53
C PRO A 221 20.85 -27.10 -6.24
N ARG A 222 19.77 -27.35 -6.97
CA ARG A 222 19.62 -28.53 -7.80
C ARG A 222 20.50 -28.32 -9.02
N LYS A 223 21.54 -29.13 -9.15
CA LYS A 223 22.32 -29.18 -10.38
C LYS A 223 21.41 -29.70 -11.48
N TRP A 224 21.38 -29.00 -12.61
CA TRP A 224 20.72 -29.48 -13.80
C TRP A 224 21.31 -30.82 -14.21
N THR A 225 20.42 -31.77 -14.50
CA THR A 225 20.84 -33.05 -15.08
C THR A 225 21.06 -32.87 -16.58
N LYS A 226 21.92 -33.71 -17.19
CA LYS A 226 22.19 -33.64 -18.63
C LYS A 226 20.90 -33.83 -19.44
N GLU A 227 20.01 -34.68 -18.94
CA GLU A 227 18.71 -34.94 -19.53
C GLU A 227 17.81 -33.69 -19.49
N GLU A 228 17.85 -32.92 -18.41
CA GLU A 228 17.09 -31.66 -18.30
C GLU A 228 17.66 -30.56 -19.19
N ASP A 229 18.99 -30.51 -19.35
CA ASP A 229 19.68 -29.62 -20.28
C ASP A 229 19.35 -29.97 -21.73
N GLU A 230 19.33 -31.26 -22.09
CA GLU A 230 18.91 -31.72 -23.43
C GLU A 230 17.44 -31.42 -23.72
N ILE A 231 16.57 -31.54 -22.72
CA ILE A 231 15.16 -31.13 -22.83
C ILE A 231 15.06 -29.60 -22.97
N LEU A 232 15.91 -28.84 -22.27
CA LEU A 232 15.94 -27.38 -22.40
C LEU A 232 16.39 -26.96 -23.80
N ALA A 233 17.48 -27.54 -24.29
CA ALA A 233 18.03 -27.26 -25.62
C ALA A 233 16.98 -27.54 -26.71
N ARG A 234 16.33 -28.70 -26.66
CA ARG A 234 15.24 -29.03 -27.59
C ARG A 234 14.06 -28.06 -27.52
N ALA A 235 13.71 -27.59 -26.31
CA ALA A 235 12.65 -26.61 -26.16
C ALA A 235 13.05 -25.22 -26.69
N VAL A 236 14.33 -24.83 -26.53
CA VAL A 236 14.87 -23.59 -27.09
C VAL A 236 14.90 -23.65 -28.62
N ASP A 237 15.26 -24.80 -29.21
CA ASP A 237 15.22 -25.00 -30.66
C ASP A 237 13.79 -24.92 -31.21
N LEU A 238 12.81 -25.47 -30.48
CA LEU A 238 11.42 -25.52 -30.93
C LEU A 238 10.69 -24.17 -30.81
N TYR A 239 10.91 -23.45 -29.71
CA TYR A 239 10.15 -22.22 -29.39
C TYR A 239 10.96 -20.93 -29.61
N GLY A 240 12.27 -21.04 -29.86
CA GLY A 240 13.20 -19.92 -30.04
C GLY A 240 13.65 -19.28 -28.72
N GLU A 241 14.85 -18.70 -28.73
CA GLU A 241 15.53 -18.11 -27.56
C GLU A 241 14.79 -16.93 -26.88
N LYS A 242 13.71 -16.42 -27.50
CA LYS A 242 12.97 -15.25 -27.00
C LYS A 242 11.68 -15.63 -26.25
N ASN A 243 11.28 -16.90 -26.25
CA ASN A 243 9.99 -17.36 -25.73
C ASN A 243 10.11 -18.18 -24.42
N TRP A 244 10.91 -17.70 -23.47
CA TRP A 244 11.16 -18.37 -22.19
C TRP A 244 9.91 -18.67 -21.36
N GLN A 245 8.84 -17.88 -21.50
CA GLN A 245 7.57 -18.17 -20.82
C GLN A 245 6.93 -19.48 -21.29
N GLN A 246 6.93 -19.75 -22.60
CA GLN A 246 6.41 -21.02 -23.15
C GLN A 246 7.34 -22.20 -22.84
N ILE A 247 8.66 -21.97 -22.89
CA ILE A 247 9.66 -22.98 -22.52
C ILE A 247 9.53 -23.39 -21.04
N ALA A 248 9.23 -22.43 -20.15
CA ALA A 248 9.02 -22.69 -18.73
C ALA A 248 7.68 -23.41 -18.45
N ASP A 249 6.60 -23.02 -19.13
CA ASP A 249 5.28 -23.62 -18.93
C ASP A 249 5.24 -25.10 -19.34
N GLY A 250 5.99 -25.46 -20.40
CA GLY A 250 6.22 -26.86 -20.79
C GLY A 250 6.94 -27.70 -19.71
N LYS A 251 7.75 -27.07 -18.85
CA LYS A 251 8.44 -27.71 -17.72
C LYS A 251 7.60 -27.74 -16.43
N GLN A 252 6.62 -26.85 -16.29
CA GLN A 252 5.83 -26.69 -15.06
C GLN A 252 4.98 -27.93 -14.71
N LYS A 253 4.64 -28.78 -15.68
CA LYS A 253 3.85 -30.02 -15.45
C LYS A 253 4.56 -31.09 -14.61
N ARG A 254 5.84 -30.94 -14.25
CA ARG A 254 6.60 -31.91 -13.42
C ARG A 254 6.91 -31.48 -11.97
N MET A 255 6.47 -30.30 -11.53
CA MET A 255 6.66 -29.82 -10.13
C MET A 255 5.44 -30.08 -9.21
N LYS A 256 4.68 -31.15 -9.44
CA LYS A 256 3.66 -31.64 -8.49
C LYS A 256 3.90 -33.12 -8.20
N LEU A 257 4.80 -33.38 -7.27
CA LEU A 257 4.77 -34.53 -6.37
C LEU A 257 5.06 -34.00 -4.96
#